data_AF-E6PX34-F1
#
_entry.id   AF-E6PX34-F1
#
_cell.length_a   1.000
_cell.length_b   1.000
_cell.length_c   1.000
_cell.angle_alpha   90.00
_cell.angle_beta   90.00
_cell.angle_gamma   90.00
#
_symmetry.space_group_name_H-M   'P 1'
#
loop_
_entity.id
_entity.type
_entity.pdbx_description
1 polymer ?
#
loop_
_entity_poly.entity_id
_entity_poly.type
_entity_poly.pdbx_seq_one_letter_code
_entity_poly.pdbx_strand_id
1 'polypeptide(L)'
;MMAGGNEKVVIRAGECSVSILPAFGGKIASLRVMDCELLQSPLKPYAVRNRTMAFEESDASGWDECLPSVSACRVETAGGRGDVPDHGDLWRVAWQVMERTEDSATITGECLTFPLSLTRTMLLGETTTGWRLSMLYSLTNHGSHAVPWSWAAHPLFVCEEGDRICLPESVTSVRVENSKGQRLGDSGAWINWPVAELAGGERDDLSYAKASGSGTAEKLFTGRLDQAVGGGAGSGNGWCALERVRLGLRLTIRFDARVTPYLGLWLCDGGWPEMDGARQTCVALEPTTAPVDSLAVDGPWSRALDPGVTVHWPMELCIDRVTGDERNER
;
A
#
# COMPACT_ATOMS: atom_id res chain seq x y z
N MET A 1 -27.16 6.84 23.46
CA MET A 1 -25.77 7.30 23.64
C MET A 1 -24.89 6.13 23.24
N MET A 2 -24.04 6.23 22.22
CA MET A 2 -22.78 6.96 22.30
C MET A 2 -22.52 7.76 21.02
N ALA A 3 -22.36 9.08 21.19
CA ALA A 3 -21.54 9.87 20.30
C ALA A 3 -20.08 9.54 20.65
N GLY A 4 -19.51 8.52 20.02
CA GLY A 4 -18.07 8.31 20.03
C GLY A 4 -17.49 9.22 18.96
N GLY A 5 -16.93 10.37 19.33
CA GLY A 5 -16.13 11.15 18.40
C GLY A 5 -15.05 10.24 17.82
N ASN A 6 -14.91 10.22 16.48
CA ASN A 6 -13.92 9.41 15.80
C ASN A 6 -12.53 9.73 16.38
N GLU A 7 -12.06 8.89 17.30
CA GLU A 7 -10.81 9.11 18.01
C GLU A 7 -9.69 9.16 16.97
N LYS A 8 -9.03 10.31 16.83
CA LYS A 8 -7.88 10.48 15.96
C LYS A 8 -6.63 10.26 16.80
N VAL A 9 -5.85 9.24 16.48
CA VAL A 9 -4.52 9.04 17.08
C VAL A 9 -3.51 9.81 16.25
N VAL A 10 -2.60 10.56 16.88
CA VAL A 10 -1.56 11.27 16.15
C VAL A 10 -0.22 11.09 16.84
N ILE A 11 0.74 10.54 16.11
CA ILE A 11 2.14 10.40 16.57
C ILE A 11 3.02 11.44 15.86
N ARG A 12 4.09 11.89 16.53
CA ARG A 12 4.98 12.98 16.08
C ARG A 12 6.45 12.68 16.34
N ALA A 13 7.29 13.22 15.47
CA ALA A 13 8.72 13.38 15.71
C ALA A 13 9.18 14.65 14.97
N GLY A 14 9.59 15.67 15.72
CA GLY A 14 9.95 16.97 15.15
C GLY A 14 8.84 17.56 14.27
N GLU A 15 9.18 17.86 13.01
CA GLU A 15 8.25 18.42 12.02
C GLU A 15 7.41 17.35 11.28
N CYS A 16 7.54 16.07 11.63
CA CYS A 16 6.76 14.99 11.02
C CYS A 16 5.60 14.58 11.94
N SER A 17 4.42 14.36 11.35
CA SER A 17 3.26 13.84 12.06
C SER A 17 2.49 12.82 11.23
N VAL A 18 2.00 11.78 11.90
CA VAL A 18 1.19 10.70 11.30
C VAL A 18 -0.15 10.69 12.02
N SER A 19 -1.24 10.89 11.28
CA SER A 19 -2.60 10.81 11.80
C SER A 19 -3.25 9.48 11.44
N ILE A 20 -3.67 8.74 12.44
CA ILE A 20 -4.30 7.43 12.33
C ILE A 20 -5.77 7.55 12.70
N LEU A 21 -6.64 6.90 11.92
CA LEU A 21 -8.08 6.83 12.18
C LEU A 21 -8.49 5.38 12.49
N PRO A 22 -8.45 4.95 13.78
CA PRO A 22 -8.92 3.63 14.20
C PRO A 22 -10.32 3.28 13.70
N ALA A 23 -11.27 4.23 13.74
CA ALA A 23 -12.64 4.03 13.27
C ALA A 23 -12.77 3.75 11.75
N PHE A 24 -11.70 3.96 10.98
CA PHE A 24 -11.66 3.80 9.53
C PHE A 24 -10.57 2.79 9.15
N GLY A 25 -10.65 1.59 9.72
CA GLY A 25 -9.70 0.51 9.40
C GLY A 25 -8.30 0.74 9.90
N GLY A 26 -8.12 1.58 10.92
CA GLY A 26 -6.79 1.95 11.40
C GLY A 26 -5.97 2.71 10.36
N LYS A 27 -6.58 3.29 9.30
CA LYS A 27 -5.83 3.92 8.21
C LYS A 27 -4.92 5.04 8.71
N ILE A 28 -3.77 5.22 8.04
CA ILE A 28 -3.02 6.48 8.16
C ILE A 28 -3.70 7.46 7.21
N ALA A 29 -4.44 8.41 7.78
CA ALA A 29 -5.22 9.40 7.05
C ALA A 29 -4.39 10.62 6.62
N SER A 30 -3.22 10.81 7.21
CA SER A 30 -2.33 11.93 6.91
C SER A 30 -0.91 11.59 7.37
N LEU A 31 0.06 11.89 6.51
CA LEU A 31 1.48 11.88 6.79
C LEU A 31 2.03 13.24 6.37
N ARG A 32 2.29 14.09 7.35
CA ARG A 32 2.76 15.46 7.12
C ARG A 32 4.20 15.60 7.53
N VAL A 33 4.97 16.30 6.70
CA VAL A 33 6.30 16.82 7.03
C VAL A 33 6.27 18.31 6.79
N MET A 34 6.56 19.10 7.83
CA MET A 34 6.36 20.55 7.81
C MET A 34 4.90 20.86 7.42
N ASP A 35 4.68 21.70 6.40
CA ASP A 35 3.35 22.03 5.88
C ASP A 35 2.91 21.14 4.69
N CYS A 36 3.69 20.12 4.33
CA CYS A 36 3.43 19.28 3.18
C CYS A 36 2.71 17.98 3.58
N GLU A 37 1.54 17.73 2.99
CA GLU A 37 0.87 16.42 3.04
C GLU A 37 1.51 15.49 2.00
N LEU A 38 1.86 14.28 2.41
CA LEU A 38 2.51 13.28 1.56
C LEU A 38 1.55 12.21 1.05
N LEU A 39 0.34 12.12 1.61
CA LEU A 39 -0.69 11.18 1.16
C LEU A 39 -1.78 11.86 0.33
N GLN A 40 -2.39 11.09 -0.56
CA GLN A 40 -3.59 11.47 -1.30
C GLN A 40 -4.65 11.95 -0.32
N SER A 41 -5.21 13.13 -0.58
CA SER A 41 -6.31 13.68 0.20
C SER A 41 -7.64 12.98 -0.13
N PRO A 42 -8.60 12.93 0.82
CA PRO A 42 -9.93 12.37 0.59
C PRO A 42 -10.61 12.92 -0.65
N LEU A 43 -11.00 12.04 -1.58
CA LEU A 43 -11.83 12.41 -2.73
C LEU A 43 -13.28 12.74 -2.31
N LYS A 44 -13.71 12.13 -1.20
CA LYS A 44 -15.02 12.32 -0.56
C LYS A 44 -14.82 12.49 0.93
N PRO A 45 -15.72 13.19 1.65
CA PRO A 45 -15.66 13.25 3.10
C PRO A 45 -15.67 11.85 3.73
N TYR A 46 -14.94 11.70 4.83
CA TYR A 46 -14.98 10.49 5.63
C TYR A 46 -16.42 10.16 6.07
N ALA A 47 -16.88 8.96 5.73
CA ALA A 47 -18.19 8.44 6.07
C ALA A 47 -18.08 7.01 6.63
N VAL A 48 -19.11 6.59 7.37
CA VAL A 48 -19.17 5.24 7.94
C VAL A 48 -19.01 4.20 6.83
N ARG A 49 -18.02 3.31 6.99
CA ARG A 49 -17.78 2.20 6.05
C ARG A 49 -18.79 1.09 6.35
N ASN A 50 -19.56 0.69 5.35
CA ASN A 50 -20.48 -0.45 5.45
C ASN A 50 -19.81 -1.72 4.91
N ARG A 51 -20.35 -2.91 5.21
CA ARG A 51 -19.68 -4.19 4.90
C ARG A 51 -19.56 -4.51 3.41
N THR A 52 -20.35 -3.88 2.55
CA THR A 52 -20.39 -4.14 1.11
C THR A 52 -19.88 -2.96 0.28
N MET A 53 -19.35 -1.93 0.94
CA MET A 53 -18.87 -0.70 0.31
C MET A 53 -17.66 -1.02 -0.58
N ALA A 54 -17.71 -0.59 -1.84
CA ALA A 54 -16.57 -0.63 -2.73
C ALA A 54 -15.58 0.50 -2.39
N PHE A 55 -14.29 0.30 -2.68
CA PHE A 55 -13.28 1.29 -2.33
C PHE A 55 -13.54 2.67 -3.00
N GLU A 56 -14.02 2.69 -4.25
CA GLU A 56 -14.38 3.92 -4.99
C GLU A 56 -15.56 4.70 -4.39
N GLU A 57 -16.41 4.04 -3.59
CA GLU A 57 -17.52 4.70 -2.89
C GLU A 57 -17.02 5.47 -1.66
N SER A 58 -15.82 5.14 -1.18
CA SER A 58 -15.19 5.71 0.01
C SER A 58 -14.41 7.01 -0.26
N ASP A 59 -13.60 7.43 0.71
CA ASP A 59 -12.69 8.56 0.60
C ASP A 59 -11.52 8.31 -0.36
N ALA A 60 -11.18 7.04 -0.64
CA ALA A 60 -10.12 6.59 -1.54
C ALA A 60 -8.80 7.39 -1.38
N SER A 61 -8.27 7.41 -0.15
CA SER A 61 -7.18 8.30 0.25
C SER A 61 -6.28 7.68 1.33
N GLY A 62 -5.18 8.35 1.70
CA GLY A 62 -4.35 7.91 2.80
C GLY A 62 -3.68 6.54 2.58
N TRP A 63 -3.55 5.77 3.66
CA TRP A 63 -2.94 4.44 3.67
C TRP A 63 -3.85 3.44 4.39
N ASP A 64 -4.45 2.54 3.62
CA ASP A 64 -5.30 1.45 4.12
C ASP A 64 -4.55 0.09 4.11
N GLU A 65 -5.07 -0.88 4.84
CA GLU A 65 -4.53 -2.25 4.94
C GLU A 65 -5.46 -3.22 4.22
N CYS A 66 -4.99 -3.85 3.13
CA CYS A 66 -5.76 -4.82 2.37
C CYS A 66 -5.52 -6.22 2.93
N LEU A 67 -6.54 -6.81 3.56
CA LEU A 67 -6.50 -8.17 4.13
C LEU A 67 -7.92 -8.73 4.26
N PRO A 68 -8.22 -9.97 3.82
CA PRO A 68 -7.30 -11.00 3.32
C PRO A 68 -7.13 -11.00 1.78
N SER A 69 -7.59 -9.97 1.08
CA SER A 69 -7.52 -9.84 -0.38
C SER A 69 -7.52 -8.35 -0.76
N VAL A 70 -7.01 -8.00 -1.94
CA VAL A 70 -7.13 -6.64 -2.50
C VAL A 70 -8.41 -6.53 -3.32
N SER A 71 -8.71 -7.51 -4.18
CA SER A 71 -9.98 -7.57 -4.92
C SER A 71 -11.01 -8.42 -4.18
N ALA A 72 -12.29 -8.10 -4.38
CA ALA A 72 -13.38 -8.94 -3.90
C ALA A 72 -13.29 -10.35 -4.51
N CYS A 73 -13.49 -11.38 -3.70
CA CYS A 73 -13.41 -12.77 -4.16
C CYS A 73 -14.19 -13.72 -3.25
N ARG A 74 -14.38 -14.94 -3.72
CA ARG A 74 -14.99 -16.04 -2.94
C ARG A 74 -13.97 -17.16 -2.81
N VAL A 75 -13.78 -17.64 -1.59
CA VAL A 75 -12.82 -18.71 -1.28
C VAL A 75 -13.52 -19.79 -0.46
N GLU A 76 -13.33 -21.05 -0.85
CA GLU A 76 -13.79 -22.21 -0.08
C GLU A 76 -12.68 -22.65 0.88
N THR A 77 -13.02 -22.82 2.16
CA THR A 77 -12.06 -23.25 3.19
C THR A 77 -12.62 -24.41 3.99
N ALA A 78 -11.79 -25.08 4.78
CA ALA A 78 -12.25 -26.09 5.73
C ALA A 78 -13.20 -25.51 6.80
N GLY A 79 -13.09 -24.21 7.10
CA GLY A 79 -14.01 -23.48 7.98
C GLY A 79 -15.30 -23.02 7.32
N GLY A 80 -15.50 -23.33 6.03
CA GLY A 80 -16.62 -22.88 5.21
C GLY A 80 -16.23 -21.83 4.18
N ARG A 81 -17.24 -21.34 3.47
CA ARG A 81 -17.07 -20.35 2.41
C ARG A 81 -16.85 -18.94 2.98
N GLY A 82 -15.80 -18.26 2.52
CA GLY A 82 -15.56 -16.84 2.77
C GLY A 82 -15.90 -16.00 1.54
N ASP A 83 -16.83 -15.07 1.68
CA ASP A 83 -17.07 -14.00 0.71
C ASP A 83 -16.21 -12.79 1.14
N VAL A 84 -15.04 -12.63 0.52
CA VAL A 84 -14.09 -11.55 0.81
C VAL A 84 -14.47 -10.33 -0.03
N PRO A 85 -14.77 -9.20 0.60
CA PRO A 85 -15.14 -7.97 -0.12
C PRO A 85 -13.93 -7.19 -0.63
N ASP A 86 -14.19 -6.16 -1.44
CA ASP A 86 -13.17 -5.31 -2.04
C ASP A 86 -12.23 -4.70 -0.98
N HIS A 87 -10.92 -4.77 -1.22
CA HIS A 87 -9.81 -4.44 -0.32
C HIS A 87 -9.82 -5.20 1.02
N GLY A 88 -10.55 -6.31 1.10
CA GLY A 88 -10.61 -7.15 2.29
C GLY A 88 -11.45 -6.54 3.42
N ASP A 89 -11.32 -7.06 4.63
CA ASP A 89 -12.11 -6.65 5.80
C ASP A 89 -11.57 -5.42 6.51
N LEU A 90 -10.25 -5.36 6.67
CA LEU A 90 -9.65 -4.54 7.70
C LEU A 90 -9.85 -3.05 7.48
N TRP A 91 -9.88 -2.59 6.24
CA TRP A 91 -10.15 -1.18 5.96
C TRP A 91 -11.56 -0.76 6.40
N ARG A 92 -12.54 -1.67 6.48
CA ARG A 92 -13.94 -1.30 6.79
C ARG A 92 -14.33 -1.42 8.26
N VAL A 93 -13.46 -1.94 9.12
CA VAL A 93 -13.77 -2.16 10.54
C VAL A 93 -13.10 -1.12 11.43
N ALA A 94 -13.66 -0.90 12.62
CA ALA A 94 -12.99 -0.11 13.64
C ALA A 94 -11.87 -0.95 14.27
N TRP A 95 -10.67 -0.38 14.34
CA TRP A 95 -9.55 -0.95 15.06
C TRP A 95 -9.52 -0.45 16.49
N GLN A 96 -9.01 -1.27 17.40
CA GLN A 96 -8.80 -0.92 18.80
C GLN A 96 -7.40 -0.31 18.98
N VAL A 97 -7.31 0.76 19.77
CA VAL A 97 -6.03 1.33 20.21
C VAL A 97 -5.59 0.58 21.46
N MET A 98 -4.49 -0.15 21.36
CA MET A 98 -3.95 -0.94 22.48
C MET A 98 -3.02 -0.09 23.34
N GLU A 99 -2.12 0.64 22.69
CA GLU A 99 -1.12 1.48 23.34
C GLU A 99 -0.88 2.73 22.47
N ARG A 100 -0.55 3.85 23.11
CA ARG A 100 -0.12 5.07 22.42
C ARG A 100 0.80 5.90 23.30
N THR A 101 1.73 6.57 22.66
CA THR A 101 2.59 7.61 23.23
C THR A 101 2.56 8.83 22.30
N GLU A 102 3.50 9.76 22.47
CA GLU A 102 3.67 10.88 21.55
C GLU A 102 4.21 10.46 20.18
N ASP A 103 5.06 9.42 20.13
CA ASP A 103 5.80 9.00 18.94
C ASP A 103 5.43 7.58 18.46
N SER A 104 4.62 6.84 19.23
CA SER A 104 4.24 5.47 18.94
C SER A 104 2.76 5.16 19.14
N ALA A 105 2.26 4.17 18.41
CA ALA A 105 0.90 3.66 18.56
C ALA A 105 0.83 2.18 18.15
N THR A 106 0.16 1.37 18.96
CA THR A 106 -0.20 -0.01 18.64
C THR A 106 -1.70 -0.13 18.50
N ILE A 107 -2.14 -0.60 17.33
CA ILE A 107 -3.56 -0.76 17.01
C ILE A 107 -3.83 -2.16 16.47
N THR A 108 -5.03 -2.70 16.72
CA THR A 108 -5.45 -4.04 16.26
C THR A 108 -6.80 -3.98 15.57
N GLY A 109 -6.89 -4.63 14.41
CA GLY A 109 -8.14 -4.87 13.68
C GLY A 109 -8.43 -6.36 13.54
N GLU A 110 -9.71 -6.71 13.48
CA GLU A 110 -10.18 -8.08 13.30
C GLU A 110 -10.95 -8.21 11.99
N CYS A 111 -10.64 -9.25 11.22
CA CYS A 111 -11.38 -9.60 10.02
C CYS A 111 -12.78 -10.11 10.39
N LEU A 112 -13.73 -9.91 9.47
CA LEU A 112 -15.11 -10.38 9.62
C LEU A 112 -15.33 -11.69 8.87
N THR A 113 -14.66 -11.86 7.72
CA THR A 113 -14.82 -13.02 6.84
C THR A 113 -14.06 -14.23 7.37
N PHE A 114 -12.88 -14.03 7.95
CA PHE A 114 -12.08 -15.07 8.57
C PHE A 114 -11.63 -14.68 9.98
N PRO A 115 -11.35 -15.64 10.88
CA PRO A 115 -10.92 -15.37 12.26
C PRO A 115 -9.45 -14.91 12.32
N LEU A 116 -9.11 -13.88 11.56
CA LEU A 116 -7.80 -13.25 11.51
C LEU A 116 -7.81 -11.94 12.27
N SER A 117 -6.73 -11.63 12.99
CA SER A 117 -6.49 -10.30 13.54
C SER A 117 -5.14 -9.77 13.09
N LEU A 118 -5.07 -8.50 12.70
CA LEU A 118 -3.83 -7.80 12.40
C LEU A 118 -3.56 -6.75 13.47
N THR A 119 -2.41 -6.85 14.12
CA THR A 119 -1.85 -5.80 14.98
C THR A 119 -0.77 -5.06 14.22
N ARG A 120 -0.80 -3.72 14.26
CA ARG A 120 0.23 -2.84 13.72
C ARG A 120 0.77 -1.92 14.81
N THR A 121 2.05 -2.06 15.11
CA THR A 121 2.79 -1.14 15.99
C THR A 121 3.58 -0.17 15.12
N MET A 122 3.38 1.12 15.33
CA MET A 122 4.07 2.21 14.64
C MET A 122 4.96 2.97 15.62
N LEU A 123 6.17 3.30 15.17
CA LEU A 123 7.09 4.21 15.87
C LEU A 123 7.61 5.23 14.86
N LEU A 124 7.44 6.50 15.17
CA LEU A 124 7.94 7.62 14.37
C LEU A 124 9.16 8.22 15.08
N GLY A 125 10.26 8.43 14.36
CA GLY A 125 11.45 9.06 14.91
C GLY A 125 12.18 9.92 13.90
N GLU A 126 13.07 10.79 14.38
CA GLU A 126 14.00 11.55 13.55
C GLU A 126 15.23 10.69 13.18
N THR A 127 15.77 10.94 12.00
CA THR A 127 17.05 10.39 11.53
C THR A 127 18.01 11.54 11.22
N THR A 128 19.26 11.21 10.89
CA THR A 128 20.24 12.22 10.46
C THR A 128 19.83 12.95 9.17
N THR A 129 18.94 12.36 8.36
CA THR A 129 18.54 12.85 7.03
C THR A 129 17.07 13.26 6.95
N GLY A 130 16.28 13.01 7.99
CA GLY A 130 14.84 13.30 8.00
C GLY A 130 14.12 12.49 9.07
N TRP A 131 13.19 11.62 8.65
CA TRP A 131 12.33 10.86 9.57
C TRP A 131 12.18 9.40 9.17
N ARG A 132 11.79 8.57 10.13
CA ARG A 132 11.47 7.16 9.92
C ARG A 132 10.18 6.80 10.64
N LEU A 133 9.22 6.24 9.90
CA LEU A 133 8.08 5.52 10.43
C LEU A 133 8.37 4.02 10.33
N SER A 134 8.69 3.39 11.46
CA SER A 134 8.84 1.94 11.57
C SER A 134 7.50 1.31 11.92
N MET A 135 7.15 0.22 11.24
CA MET A 135 5.94 -0.56 11.43
C MET A 135 6.29 -2.02 11.67
N LEU A 136 5.72 -2.60 12.73
CA LEU A 136 5.76 -4.04 12.97
C LEU A 136 4.35 -4.60 12.89
N TYR A 137 4.17 -5.56 12.00
CA TYR A 137 2.90 -6.25 11.78
C TYR A 137 2.89 -7.61 12.47
N SER A 138 1.71 -8.01 12.94
CA SER A 138 1.44 -9.32 13.52
C SER A 138 0.07 -9.80 13.07
N LEU A 139 0.03 -10.85 12.25
CA LEU A 139 -1.20 -11.50 11.80
C LEU A 139 -1.37 -12.83 12.53
N THR A 140 -2.51 -13.01 13.20
CA THR A 140 -2.84 -14.23 13.95
C THR A 140 -4.12 -14.86 13.44
N ASN A 141 -4.13 -16.19 13.31
CA ASN A 141 -5.34 -16.97 13.09
C ASN A 141 -5.90 -17.50 14.42
N HIS A 142 -7.07 -16.99 14.83
CA HIS A 142 -7.79 -17.40 16.05
C HIS A 142 -8.80 -18.53 15.81
N GLY A 143 -8.90 -19.01 14.57
CA GLY A 143 -9.81 -20.08 14.19
C GLY A 143 -9.31 -21.48 14.54
N SER A 144 -10.09 -22.48 14.15
CA SER A 144 -9.78 -23.90 14.29
C SER A 144 -9.31 -24.56 12.99
N HIS A 145 -9.24 -23.81 11.88
CA HIS A 145 -8.81 -24.29 10.57
C HIS A 145 -7.77 -23.34 9.96
N ALA A 146 -6.94 -23.86 9.07
CA ALA A 146 -6.03 -23.02 8.27
C ALA A 146 -6.85 -22.05 7.40
N VAL A 147 -6.42 -20.80 7.35
CA VAL A 147 -7.12 -19.72 6.64
C VAL A 147 -6.24 -19.19 5.50
N PRO A 148 -6.73 -19.15 4.25
CA PRO A 148 -6.02 -18.51 3.16
C PRO A 148 -5.98 -17.00 3.37
N TRP A 149 -4.86 -16.37 3.04
CA TRP A 149 -4.73 -14.92 3.19
C TRP A 149 -3.74 -14.33 2.18
N SER A 150 -4.02 -13.09 1.80
CA SER A 150 -3.11 -12.18 1.11
C SER A 150 -3.16 -10.83 1.79
N TRP A 151 -2.01 -10.18 1.93
CA TRP A 151 -1.88 -8.86 2.52
C TRP A 151 -1.17 -7.92 1.55
N ALA A 152 -1.66 -6.68 1.46
CA ALA A 152 -0.95 -5.57 0.84
C ALA A 152 -1.07 -4.32 1.71
N ALA A 153 0.05 -3.63 1.91
CA ALA A 153 0.01 -2.23 2.34
C ALA A 153 -0.50 -1.38 1.17
N HIS A 154 -1.40 -0.42 1.41
CA HIS A 154 -1.95 0.41 0.35
C HIS A 154 -1.73 1.93 0.57
N PRO A 155 -0.46 2.41 0.63
CA PRO A 155 -0.14 3.82 0.82
C PRO A 155 -0.34 4.61 -0.47
N LEU A 156 -1.37 5.46 -0.53
CA LEU A 156 -1.60 6.35 -1.66
C LEU A 156 -0.78 7.63 -1.47
N PHE A 157 0.47 7.67 -1.94
CA PHE A 157 1.28 8.88 -1.88
C PHE A 157 0.81 9.87 -2.94
N VAL A 158 0.56 11.12 -2.54
CA VAL A 158 0.32 12.18 -3.52
C VAL A 158 1.58 12.38 -4.36
N CYS A 159 1.41 12.58 -5.66
CA CYS A 159 2.50 12.83 -6.59
C CYS A 159 2.15 14.00 -7.52
N GLU A 160 3.18 14.58 -8.13
CA GLU A 160 3.05 15.58 -9.17
C GLU A 160 3.91 15.22 -10.38
N GLU A 161 3.66 15.89 -11.52
CA GLU A 161 4.39 15.65 -12.75
C GLU A 161 5.91 15.81 -12.55
N GLY A 162 6.64 14.76 -12.91
CA GLY A 162 8.09 14.67 -12.79
C GLY A 162 8.57 14.01 -11.49
N ASP A 163 7.70 13.71 -10.54
CA ASP A 163 8.07 12.84 -9.41
C ASP A 163 8.45 11.45 -9.93
N ARG A 164 9.47 10.85 -9.31
CA ARG A 164 10.12 9.64 -9.85
C ARG A 164 9.93 8.43 -8.96
N ILE A 165 9.54 7.33 -9.56
CA ILE A 165 9.42 6.02 -8.93
C ILE A 165 10.75 5.29 -9.11
N CYS A 166 11.33 4.85 -7.99
CA CYS A 166 12.58 4.10 -7.98
C CYS A 166 12.34 2.69 -7.45
N LEU A 167 12.62 1.70 -8.30
CA LEU A 167 12.61 0.28 -7.94
C LEU A 167 14.03 -0.28 -7.96
N PRO A 168 14.28 -1.45 -7.37
CA PRO A 168 15.56 -2.14 -7.50
C PRO A 168 15.90 -2.37 -8.98
N GLU A 169 17.18 -2.23 -9.35
CA GLU A 169 17.66 -2.40 -10.74
C GLU A 169 17.30 -3.77 -11.35
N SER A 170 17.15 -4.78 -10.49
CA SER A 170 16.73 -6.12 -10.87
C SER A 170 15.28 -6.20 -11.37
N VAL A 171 14.47 -5.16 -11.16
CA VAL A 171 13.12 -5.06 -11.71
C VAL A 171 13.20 -4.49 -13.12
N THR A 172 13.25 -5.38 -14.11
CA THR A 172 13.29 -5.01 -15.54
C THR A 172 11.95 -5.22 -16.24
N SER A 173 10.97 -5.81 -15.55
CA SER A 173 9.62 -6.03 -16.06
C SER A 173 8.61 -6.08 -14.91
N VAL A 174 7.36 -5.76 -15.25
CA VAL A 174 6.21 -5.80 -14.34
C VAL A 174 5.04 -6.48 -15.03
N ARG A 175 4.19 -7.13 -14.23
CA ARG A 175 2.95 -7.79 -14.66
C ARG A 175 1.79 -6.80 -14.55
N VAL A 176 0.98 -6.70 -15.60
CA VAL A 176 -0.25 -5.91 -15.60
C VAL A 176 -1.35 -6.66 -14.86
N GLU A 177 -1.98 -6.03 -13.87
CA GLU A 177 -3.22 -6.52 -13.27
C GLU A 177 -4.42 -5.80 -13.89
N ASN A 178 -4.33 -4.47 -14.01
CA ASN A 178 -5.32 -3.64 -14.68
C ASN A 178 -4.62 -2.48 -15.40
N SER A 179 -5.10 -2.13 -16.58
CA SER A 179 -4.64 -0.96 -17.33
C SER A 179 -5.84 -0.25 -17.94
N LYS A 180 -6.03 1.02 -17.63
CA LYS A 180 -7.15 1.79 -18.17
C LYS A 180 -7.06 1.89 -19.69
N GLY A 181 -8.13 1.47 -20.36
CA GLY A 181 -8.18 1.39 -21.82
C GLY A 181 -7.22 0.35 -22.42
N GLN A 182 -6.73 -0.61 -21.61
CA GLN A 182 -5.79 -1.67 -22.02
C GLN A 182 -4.52 -1.12 -22.69
N ARG A 183 -4.10 0.11 -22.34
CA ARG A 183 -2.98 0.76 -23.02
C ARG A 183 -1.64 0.08 -22.77
N LEU A 184 -1.51 -0.62 -21.64
CA LEU A 184 -0.36 -1.48 -21.30
C LEU A 184 -0.61 -2.97 -21.64
N GLY A 185 -1.71 -3.29 -22.30
CA GLY A 185 -2.13 -4.65 -22.61
C GLY A 185 -3.12 -5.24 -21.60
N ASP A 186 -3.38 -6.54 -21.76
CA ASP A 186 -4.34 -7.29 -20.96
C ASP A 186 -3.80 -7.67 -19.58
N SER A 187 -4.71 -7.94 -18.65
CA SER A 187 -4.37 -8.52 -17.35
C SER A 187 -3.56 -9.81 -17.53
N GLY A 188 -2.45 -9.92 -16.80
CA GLY A 188 -1.47 -10.99 -16.91
C GLY A 188 -0.33 -10.75 -17.88
N ALA A 189 -0.39 -9.73 -18.73
CA ALA A 189 0.72 -9.37 -19.60
C ALA A 189 1.95 -8.93 -18.80
N TRP A 190 3.14 -9.30 -19.26
CA TRP A 190 4.41 -8.77 -18.75
C TRP A 190 4.93 -7.70 -19.69
N ILE A 191 5.21 -6.52 -19.14
CA ILE A 191 5.74 -5.37 -19.87
C ILE A 191 7.12 -5.00 -19.32
N ASN A 192 7.91 -4.34 -20.16
CA ASN A 192 9.21 -3.82 -19.75
C ASN A 192 9.04 -2.68 -18.74
N TRP A 193 9.94 -2.66 -17.74
CA TRP A 193 10.09 -1.57 -16.78
C TRP A 193 11.49 -0.94 -16.93
N PRO A 194 11.63 0.40 -16.81
CA PRO A 194 10.56 1.37 -16.59
C PRO A 194 9.85 1.81 -17.88
N VAL A 195 10.44 1.56 -19.05
CA VAL A 195 9.87 1.98 -20.33
C VAL A 195 9.05 0.87 -20.97
N ALA A 196 7.73 1.05 -21.01
CA ALA A 196 6.79 0.13 -21.63
C ALA A 196 6.51 0.52 -23.09
N GLU A 197 6.16 -0.48 -23.90
CA GLU A 197 5.55 -0.27 -25.21
C GLU A 197 4.03 -0.32 -25.04
N LEU A 198 3.35 0.71 -25.54
CA LEU A 198 1.89 0.83 -25.46
C LEU A 198 1.22 0.05 -26.60
N ALA A 199 -0.07 -0.26 -26.44
CA ALA A 199 -0.86 -0.93 -27.48
C ALA A 199 -0.88 -0.18 -28.84
N GLY A 200 -0.63 1.13 -28.83
CA GLY A 200 -0.50 1.96 -30.04
C GLY A 200 0.90 2.02 -30.66
N GLY A 201 1.90 1.31 -30.10
CA GLY A 201 3.29 1.30 -30.56
C GLY A 201 4.15 2.46 -30.03
N GLU A 202 3.56 3.40 -29.31
CA GLU A 202 4.30 4.44 -28.58
C GLU A 202 5.01 3.86 -27.35
N ARG A 203 6.01 4.58 -26.84
CA ARG A 203 6.73 4.22 -25.63
C ARG A 203 6.42 5.17 -24.50
N ASP A 204 6.41 4.65 -23.29
CA ASP A 204 6.04 5.39 -22.11
C ASP A 204 6.91 5.00 -20.92
N ASP A 205 7.50 5.98 -20.25
CA ASP A 205 8.33 5.75 -19.08
C ASP A 205 7.46 5.81 -17.82
N LEU A 206 7.13 4.62 -17.31
CA LEU A 206 6.27 4.44 -16.15
C LEU A 206 6.97 4.80 -14.83
N SER A 207 8.26 5.14 -14.86
CA SER A 207 8.98 5.60 -13.66
C SER A 207 8.74 7.07 -13.32
N TYR A 208 7.96 7.80 -14.12
CA TYR A 208 7.58 9.18 -13.83
C TYR A 208 6.08 9.31 -13.64
N ALA A 209 5.70 9.98 -12.55
CA ALA A 209 4.35 10.49 -12.37
C ALA A 209 4.07 11.55 -13.44
N LYS A 210 2.85 11.52 -13.98
CA LYS A 210 2.43 12.38 -15.10
C LYS A 210 1.59 13.54 -14.60
N ALA A 211 1.22 14.42 -15.51
CA ALA A 211 0.25 15.45 -15.21
C ALA A 211 -1.07 14.82 -14.78
N SER A 212 -1.74 15.41 -13.77
CA SER A 212 -3.01 14.92 -13.22
C SER A 212 -4.17 14.85 -14.24
N GLY A 213 -4.00 15.41 -15.44
CA GLY A 213 -4.94 15.35 -16.56
C GLY A 213 -4.62 14.27 -17.59
N SER A 214 -3.56 13.48 -17.40
CA SER A 214 -3.16 12.42 -18.33
C SER A 214 -4.19 11.29 -18.42
N GLY A 215 -5.02 11.12 -17.38
CA GLY A 215 -6.17 10.22 -17.41
C GLY A 215 -5.80 8.74 -17.36
N THR A 216 -4.56 8.42 -16.96
CA THR A 216 -4.01 7.06 -16.82
C THR A 216 -4.25 6.48 -15.43
N ALA A 217 -4.43 5.16 -15.37
CA ALA A 217 -4.61 4.39 -14.14
C ALA A 217 -4.12 2.97 -14.39
N GLU A 218 -3.04 2.58 -13.74
CA GLU A 218 -2.35 1.31 -13.96
C GLU A 218 -2.15 0.59 -12.63
N LYS A 219 -2.62 -0.67 -12.55
CA LYS A 219 -2.30 -1.60 -11.46
C LYS A 219 -1.31 -2.64 -11.97
N LEU A 220 -0.13 -2.66 -11.38
CA LEU A 220 0.98 -3.50 -11.81
C LEU A 220 1.57 -4.27 -10.62
N PHE A 221 2.30 -5.35 -10.91
CA PHE A 221 3.05 -6.10 -9.90
C PHE A 221 4.47 -6.40 -10.38
N THR A 222 5.43 -6.36 -9.47
CA THR A 222 6.78 -6.87 -9.75
C THR A 222 6.80 -8.40 -9.77
N GLY A 223 7.88 -8.97 -10.32
CA GLY A 223 8.30 -10.31 -9.96
C GLY A 223 8.72 -10.42 -8.49
N ARG A 224 9.15 -11.62 -8.07
CA ARG A 224 9.66 -11.86 -6.71
C ARG A 224 10.95 -11.08 -6.44
N LEU A 225 10.93 -10.24 -5.42
CA LEU A 225 12.04 -9.37 -5.05
C LEU A 225 13.09 -10.06 -4.16
N ASP A 226 12.75 -11.16 -3.50
CA ASP A 226 13.69 -11.95 -2.70
C ASP A 226 14.64 -12.83 -3.53
N GLN A 227 14.33 -13.01 -4.81
CA GLN A 227 15.12 -13.77 -5.78
C GLN A 227 15.89 -12.86 -6.75
N ALA A 228 15.73 -11.55 -6.63
CA ALA A 228 16.26 -10.60 -7.59
C ALA A 228 17.78 -10.46 -7.41
N VAL A 229 18.54 -10.85 -8.44
CA VAL A 229 20.01 -10.89 -8.43
C VAL A 229 20.55 -9.45 -8.48
N GLY A 230 21.33 -9.04 -7.48
CA GLY A 230 22.04 -7.75 -7.48
C GLY A 230 22.01 -7.01 -6.14
N GLY A 231 20.96 -7.22 -5.34
CA GLY A 231 21.08 -7.11 -3.88
C GLY A 231 21.72 -8.39 -3.39
N GLY A 232 22.77 -8.33 -2.56
CA GLY A 232 23.51 -9.51 -2.11
C GLY A 232 22.57 -10.69 -1.84
N ALA A 233 22.78 -11.80 -2.56
CA ALA A 233 21.96 -12.99 -2.48
C ALA A 233 21.76 -13.38 -1.00
N GLY A 234 20.52 -13.29 -0.51
CA GLY A 234 20.17 -13.59 0.88
C GLY A 234 19.85 -12.40 1.79
N SER A 235 19.82 -11.13 1.33
CA SER A 235 19.55 -10.01 2.26
C SER A 235 18.12 -9.95 2.80
N GLY A 236 17.12 -10.48 2.07
CA GLY A 236 15.70 -10.35 2.45
C GLY A 236 15.17 -8.91 2.45
N ASN A 237 15.95 -7.92 2.01
CA ASN A 237 15.61 -6.50 2.13
C ASN A 237 15.03 -5.96 0.83
N GLY A 238 13.70 -6.00 0.69
CA GLY A 238 12.98 -5.32 -0.38
C GLY A 238 12.96 -3.81 -0.16
N TRP A 239 13.03 -3.03 -1.24
CA TRP A 239 12.88 -1.58 -1.19
C TRP A 239 12.21 -1.03 -2.45
N CYS A 240 11.56 0.12 -2.29
CA CYS A 240 11.09 0.98 -3.38
C CYS A 240 11.07 2.42 -2.87
N ALA A 241 11.05 3.40 -3.76
CA ALA A 241 10.96 4.80 -3.37
C ALA A 241 10.15 5.66 -4.34
N LEU A 242 9.62 6.76 -3.81
CA LEU A 242 9.08 7.89 -4.56
C LEU A 242 9.91 9.13 -4.25
N GLU A 243 10.55 9.69 -5.27
CA GLU A 243 11.27 10.96 -5.20
C GLU A 243 10.28 12.09 -5.49
N ARG A 244 9.96 12.88 -4.47
CA ARG A 244 9.13 14.09 -4.55
C ARG A 244 10.03 15.26 -4.94
N VAL A 245 10.26 15.43 -6.23
CA VAL A 245 11.38 16.24 -6.76
C VAL A 245 11.26 17.70 -6.35
N ARG A 246 10.07 18.30 -6.47
CA ARG A 246 9.85 19.71 -6.10
C ARG A 246 9.85 19.94 -4.60
N LEU A 247 9.39 18.95 -3.83
CA LEU A 247 9.46 18.98 -2.37
C LEU A 247 10.89 18.73 -1.84
N GLY A 248 11.79 18.21 -2.67
CA GLY A 248 13.13 17.81 -2.24
C GLY A 248 13.10 16.71 -1.19
N LEU A 249 12.16 15.76 -1.33
CA LEU A 249 12.01 14.62 -0.41
C LEU A 249 12.13 13.29 -1.16
N ARG A 250 12.67 12.28 -0.48
CA ARG A 250 12.65 10.90 -0.94
C ARG A 250 11.91 10.03 0.08
N LEU A 251 10.85 9.38 -0.38
CA LEU A 251 10.03 8.47 0.41
C LEU A 251 10.46 7.04 0.09
N THR A 252 11.28 6.43 0.95
CA THR A 252 11.78 5.06 0.73
C THR A 252 11.04 4.07 1.64
N ILE A 253 10.35 3.10 1.04
CA ILE A 253 9.79 1.97 1.79
C ILE A 253 10.80 0.82 1.77
N ARG A 254 11.06 0.24 2.95
CA ARG A 254 11.85 -0.98 3.13
C ARG A 254 10.98 -2.05 3.79
N PHE A 255 11.11 -3.29 3.33
CA PHE A 255 10.29 -4.40 3.80
C PHE A 255 11.05 -5.73 3.72
N ASP A 256 10.60 -6.73 4.48
CA ASP A 256 11.17 -8.08 4.40
C ASP A 256 10.59 -8.83 3.19
N ALA A 257 11.34 -8.87 2.09
CA ALA A 257 10.94 -9.53 0.86
C ALA A 257 10.78 -11.07 1.03
N ARG A 258 11.27 -11.68 2.11
CA ARG A 258 10.99 -13.09 2.39
C ARG A 258 9.55 -13.30 2.83
N VAL A 259 8.95 -12.28 3.48
CA VAL A 259 7.54 -12.30 3.90
C VAL A 259 6.66 -11.61 2.87
N THR A 260 7.04 -10.47 2.31
CA THR A 260 6.27 -9.71 1.30
C THR A 260 7.08 -9.61 0.01
N PRO A 261 7.21 -10.72 -0.77
CA PRO A 261 8.14 -10.83 -1.89
C PRO A 261 7.75 -10.03 -3.12
N TYR A 262 6.57 -9.42 -3.15
CA TYR A 262 6.07 -8.69 -4.31
C TYR A 262 5.84 -7.23 -3.94
N LEU A 263 5.84 -6.39 -4.97
CA LEU A 263 5.44 -5.00 -4.88
C LEU A 263 4.30 -4.76 -5.87
N GLY A 264 3.14 -4.37 -5.36
CA GLY A 264 2.08 -3.76 -6.15
C GLY A 264 2.42 -2.30 -6.44
N LEU A 265 2.04 -1.85 -7.63
CA LEU A 265 2.14 -0.46 -8.06
C LEU A 265 0.75 0.00 -8.48
N TRP A 266 0.30 1.10 -7.90
CA TRP A 266 -0.85 1.84 -8.40
C TRP A 266 -0.37 3.17 -8.94
N LEU A 267 -0.46 3.38 -10.25
CA LEU A 267 -0.02 4.59 -10.93
C LEU A 267 -1.26 5.30 -11.47
N CYS A 268 -1.73 6.35 -10.79
CA CYS A 268 -2.94 7.06 -11.19
C CYS A 268 -2.67 8.55 -11.39
N ASP A 269 -2.76 8.99 -12.65
CA ASP A 269 -2.57 10.38 -13.07
C ASP A 269 -3.91 10.96 -13.54
N GLY A 270 -4.93 10.87 -12.68
CA GLY A 270 -6.29 11.32 -12.99
C GLY A 270 -7.18 10.30 -13.70
N GLY A 271 -6.75 9.05 -13.83
CA GLY A 271 -7.51 8.01 -14.52
C GLY A 271 -8.68 7.42 -13.75
N TRP A 272 -8.66 7.49 -12.42
CA TRP A 272 -9.62 6.81 -11.53
C TRP A 272 -10.01 7.72 -10.33
N PRO A 273 -11.21 7.56 -9.73
CA PRO A 273 -12.32 6.69 -10.12
C PRO A 273 -12.98 7.15 -11.42
N GLU A 274 -13.67 6.28 -12.15
CA GLU A 274 -14.28 6.65 -13.44
C GLU A 274 -15.55 7.50 -13.28
N MET A 275 -16.26 7.36 -12.16
CA MET A 275 -17.47 8.14 -11.84
C MET A 275 -17.19 9.64 -11.73
N ASP A 276 -18.13 10.51 -12.08
CA ASP A 276 -17.96 11.98 -11.99
C ASP A 276 -17.45 12.47 -10.62
N GLY A 277 -16.51 13.42 -10.64
CA GLY A 277 -15.96 14.03 -9.42
C GLY A 277 -14.45 14.18 -9.44
N ALA A 278 -13.85 14.31 -8.25
CA ALA A 278 -12.40 14.35 -8.11
C ALA A 278 -11.77 13.01 -8.51
N ARG A 279 -10.56 13.07 -9.06
CA ARG A 279 -9.75 11.91 -9.45
C ARG A 279 -8.53 11.81 -8.54
N GLN A 280 -8.02 10.60 -8.37
CA GLN A 280 -6.74 10.40 -7.71
C GLN A 280 -5.60 10.92 -8.58
N THR A 281 -4.59 11.50 -7.94
CA THR A 281 -3.29 11.78 -8.52
C THR A 281 -2.26 11.29 -7.51
N CYS A 282 -1.96 10.00 -7.58
CA CYS A 282 -1.16 9.33 -6.60
C CYS A 282 -0.38 8.14 -7.18
N VAL A 283 0.69 7.81 -6.47
CA VAL A 283 1.43 6.57 -6.64
C VAL A 283 1.28 5.76 -5.36
N ALA A 284 0.86 4.51 -5.46
CA ALA A 284 1.00 3.54 -4.38
C ALA A 284 2.15 2.58 -4.66
N LEU A 285 3.01 2.42 -3.65
CA LEU A 285 4.06 1.42 -3.62
C LEU A 285 3.69 0.43 -2.52
N GLU A 286 3.24 -0.75 -2.93
CA GLU A 286 2.47 -1.67 -2.08
C GLU A 286 3.21 -2.98 -1.82
N PRO A 287 4.09 -3.07 -0.79
CA PRO A 287 4.61 -4.35 -0.37
C PRO A 287 3.48 -5.34 -0.12
N THR A 288 3.56 -6.53 -0.73
CA THR A 288 2.45 -7.48 -0.77
C THR A 288 2.93 -8.94 -0.79
N THR A 289 2.06 -9.83 -0.33
CA THR A 289 2.31 -11.28 -0.29
C THR A 289 2.03 -11.98 -1.62
N ALA A 290 1.30 -11.36 -2.54
CA ALA A 290 0.87 -11.96 -3.81
C ALA A 290 0.98 -10.97 -5.00
N PRO A 291 1.29 -11.46 -6.23
CA PRO A 291 1.37 -10.64 -7.45
C PRO A 291 0.03 -10.53 -8.21
N VAL A 292 -1.08 -10.63 -7.47
CA VAL A 292 -2.47 -10.61 -7.94
C VAL A 292 -3.35 -9.98 -6.87
N ASP A 293 -4.44 -9.33 -7.26
CA ASP A 293 -5.32 -8.67 -6.29
C ASP A 293 -6.26 -9.65 -5.57
N SER A 294 -6.72 -10.69 -6.28
CA SER A 294 -7.72 -11.63 -5.77
C SER A 294 -7.08 -12.82 -5.07
N LEU A 295 -7.44 -13.03 -3.79
CA LEU A 295 -7.05 -14.22 -3.02
C LEU A 295 -7.56 -15.53 -3.64
N ALA A 296 -8.62 -15.50 -4.46
CA ALA A 296 -9.13 -16.68 -5.14
C ALA A 296 -8.26 -17.13 -6.33
N VAL A 297 -7.27 -16.33 -6.75
CA VAL A 297 -6.32 -16.72 -7.80
C VAL A 297 -5.13 -17.42 -7.15
N ASP A 298 -5.12 -18.74 -7.28
CA ASP A 298 -4.07 -19.58 -6.72
C ASP A 298 -2.79 -19.60 -7.54
N GLY A 299 -1.67 -19.75 -6.84
CA GLY A 299 -0.36 -19.95 -7.45
C GLY A 299 0.72 -20.27 -6.41
N PRO A 300 2.01 -20.28 -6.80
CA PRO A 300 3.12 -20.50 -5.88
C PRO A 300 3.23 -19.47 -4.75
N TRP A 301 2.51 -18.34 -4.85
CA TRP A 301 2.40 -17.31 -3.82
C TRP A 301 1.30 -17.59 -2.80
N SER A 302 0.36 -18.50 -3.07
CA SER A 302 -0.78 -18.78 -2.17
C SER A 302 -0.29 -19.17 -0.79
N ARG A 303 -0.91 -18.61 0.24
CA ARG A 303 -0.55 -18.84 1.64
C ARG A 303 -1.78 -19.19 2.45
N ALA A 304 -1.57 -20.05 3.44
CA ALA A 304 -2.52 -20.28 4.51
C ALA A 304 -1.82 -20.05 5.85
N LEU A 305 -2.57 -19.56 6.83
CA LEU A 305 -2.12 -19.42 8.22
C LEU A 305 -2.81 -20.49 9.05
N ASP A 306 -2.04 -21.38 9.67
CA ASP A 306 -2.56 -22.47 10.50
C ASP A 306 -3.22 -21.95 11.80
N PRO A 307 -4.13 -22.74 12.42
CA PRO A 307 -4.77 -22.38 13.69
C PRO A 307 -3.77 -22.01 14.79
N GLY A 308 -4.00 -20.87 15.44
CA GLY A 308 -3.15 -20.38 16.53
C GLY A 308 -1.78 -19.88 16.10
N VAL A 309 -1.46 -19.92 14.80
CA VAL A 309 -0.18 -19.41 14.29
C VAL A 309 -0.25 -17.91 14.12
N THR A 310 0.84 -17.26 14.51
CA THR A 310 1.10 -15.85 14.27
C THR A 310 2.30 -15.69 13.34
N VAL A 311 2.18 -14.81 12.35
CA VAL A 311 3.28 -14.39 11.48
C VAL A 311 3.54 -12.89 11.65
N HIS A 312 4.81 -12.51 11.61
CA HIS A 312 5.25 -11.13 11.82
C HIS A 312 6.11 -10.66 10.65
N TRP A 313 6.02 -9.37 10.32
CA TRP A 313 6.95 -8.74 9.40
C TRP A 313 7.15 -7.26 9.73
N PRO A 314 8.38 -6.74 9.56
CA PRO A 314 8.64 -5.31 9.65
C PRO A 314 8.42 -4.62 8.30
N MET A 315 8.14 -3.32 8.38
CA MET A 315 8.19 -2.40 7.25
C MET A 315 8.64 -1.03 7.76
N GLU A 316 9.39 -0.29 6.96
CA GLU A 316 9.82 1.06 7.30
C GLU A 316 9.49 2.01 6.15
N LEU A 317 9.03 3.21 6.48
CA LEU A 317 9.03 4.36 5.58
C LEU A 317 10.06 5.36 6.08
N CYS A 318 11.12 5.58 5.29
CA CYS A 318 12.08 6.66 5.50
C CYS A 318 11.67 7.86 4.64
N ILE A 319 11.70 9.05 5.24
CA ILE A 319 11.38 10.32 4.60
C ILE A 319 12.64 11.17 4.71
N ASP A 320 13.45 11.15 3.65
CA ASP A 320 14.76 11.80 3.62
C ASP A 320 14.68 13.14 2.89
N ARG A 321 15.32 14.17 3.43
CA ARG A 321 15.56 15.43 2.71
C ARG A 321 16.65 15.21 1.65
N VAL A 322 16.38 15.61 0.42
CA VAL A 322 17.35 15.57 -0.68
C VAL A 322 18.05 16.92 -0.77
N THR A 323 19.34 16.96 -0.43
CA THR A 323 20.15 18.19 -0.49
C THR A 323 20.53 18.55 -1.93
N GLY A 324 20.81 19.84 -2.17
CA GLY A 324 20.99 20.42 -3.51
C GLY A 324 22.08 19.81 -4.39
N ASP A 325 23.12 19.20 -3.81
CA ASP A 325 24.23 18.63 -4.59
C ASP A 325 23.81 17.38 -5.39
N GLU A 326 22.81 16.62 -4.92
CA GLU A 326 22.27 15.47 -5.66
C GLU A 326 21.26 15.85 -6.75
N ARG A 327 20.77 17.11 -6.75
CA ARG A 327 19.82 17.62 -7.76
C ARG A 327 20.50 18.05 -9.07
N ASN A 328 21.81 18.29 -9.06
CA ASN A 328 22.57 18.76 -10.22
C ASN A 328 23.39 17.66 -10.92
N GLU A 329 23.42 16.44 -10.38
CA GLU A 329 24.18 15.32 -10.94
C GLU A 329 23.29 14.26 -11.64
N ARG A 330 21.98 14.49 -11.81
CA ARG A 330 21.04 13.52 -12.40
C ARG A 330 20.15 14.13 -13.47
#